data_AF-A0A933TW19-F1
#
_entry.id   AF-A0A933TW19-F1
#
_cell.length_a   1.000
_cell.length_b   1.000
_cell.length_c   1.000
_cell.angle_alpha   90.00
_cell.angle_beta   90.00
_cell.angle_gamma   90.00
#
_symmetry.space_group_name_H-M   'P 1'
#
loop_
_entity.id
_entity.type
_entity.pdbx_description
1 polymer ?
#
loop_
_entity_poly.entity_id
_entity_poly.type
_entity_poly.pdbx_seq_one_letter_code
_entity_poly.pdbx_strand_id
1 'polypeptide(L)'
;MESEPADIYRVARWCRLNEETFRKQYKFHLSGFPEWDQLDHCGDWLLFPQNLSPCLGIDETALSSGELYTVVTNKAAKGGKGAPVALIKGTKSSAVSEALMKIPLKERVKVTEVTLDMADAMDWIVRESFPNAEKVTDRFHAQQLVSEALQDMRIRERRKAIDEENKAIRKTKELGQAYRPMAYRNGDTKKQLPARSRHLLYKPQSRWSESQKERAAILFKEFRDLEHDYSLSMMFRSAYEHSKTRDEAKIKLEEWHRKVEEKNFSSFVTASESIRSHEGTILNYFPGRSTNASAESFNSKLKGFRALVRGVTDLKFFLFRIAKIYG
;
A
#
# COMPACT_ATOMS: atom_id res chain seq x y z
N MET A 1 -15.93 -29.67 -5.05
CA MET A 1 -15.63 -28.76 -3.92
C MET A 1 -15.20 -27.42 -4.47
N GLU A 2 -15.61 -26.32 -3.85
CA GLU A 2 -15.29 -24.96 -4.30
C GLU A 2 -13.78 -24.71 -4.31
N SER A 3 -13.20 -24.58 -5.51
CA SER A 3 -11.77 -24.34 -5.75
C SER A 3 -11.46 -22.90 -6.17
N GLU A 4 -12.50 -22.12 -6.49
CA GLU A 4 -12.40 -20.76 -6.98
C GLU A 4 -13.51 -19.87 -6.38
N PRO A 5 -13.27 -18.56 -6.24
CA PRO A 5 -14.29 -17.62 -5.79
C PRO A 5 -15.50 -17.59 -6.74
N ALA A 6 -16.67 -18.00 -6.24
CA ALA A 6 -17.91 -17.97 -7.00
C ALA A 6 -19.02 -17.19 -6.29
N ASP A 7 -20.06 -16.77 -7.01
CA ASP A 7 -21.26 -16.20 -6.40
C ASP A 7 -22.30 -17.31 -6.38
N ILE A 8 -22.63 -17.79 -5.18
CA ILE A 8 -23.55 -18.92 -4.98
C ILE A 8 -24.91 -18.64 -5.64
N TYR A 9 -25.35 -17.38 -5.64
CA TYR A 9 -26.58 -16.96 -6.31
C TYR A 9 -26.48 -17.09 -7.83
N ARG A 10 -25.33 -16.79 -8.44
CA ARG A 10 -25.10 -17.00 -9.88
C ARG A 10 -25.03 -18.49 -10.21
N VAL A 11 -24.37 -19.29 -9.38
CA VAL A 11 -24.28 -20.74 -9.57
C VAL A 11 -25.68 -21.37 -9.53
N ALA A 12 -26.50 -20.99 -8.54
CA ALA A 12 -27.89 -21.47 -8.45
C ALA A 12 -28.70 -21.12 -9.71
N ARG A 13 -28.63 -19.87 -10.18
CA ARG A 13 -29.31 -19.44 -11.41
C ARG A 13 -28.86 -20.21 -12.64
N TRP A 14 -27.56 -20.41 -12.79
CA TRP A 14 -27.00 -21.16 -13.91
C TRP A 14 -27.49 -22.62 -13.91
N CYS A 15 -27.57 -23.24 -12.73
CA CYS A 15 -28.13 -24.57 -12.54
C CYS A 15 -29.67 -24.63 -12.54
N ARG A 16 -30.37 -23.50 -12.73
CA ARG A 16 -31.85 -23.37 -12.63
C ARG A 16 -32.42 -23.84 -11.28
N LEU A 17 -31.68 -23.63 -10.20
CA LEU A 17 -32.09 -23.94 -8.83
C LEU A 17 -32.62 -22.68 -8.12
N ASN A 18 -33.49 -22.87 -7.13
CA ASN A 18 -33.89 -21.77 -6.24
C ASN A 18 -32.66 -21.26 -5.46
N GLU A 19 -32.40 -19.96 -5.56
CA GLU A 19 -31.19 -19.33 -5.02
C GLU A 19 -31.06 -19.46 -3.50
N GLU A 20 -32.13 -19.17 -2.75
CA GLU A 20 -32.11 -19.21 -1.29
C GLU A 20 -31.98 -20.63 -0.76
N THR A 21 -32.72 -21.57 -1.36
CA THR A 21 -32.64 -22.98 -1.00
C THR A 21 -31.26 -23.52 -1.28
N PHE A 22 -30.70 -23.27 -2.48
CA PHE A 22 -29.35 -23.72 -2.83
C PHE A 22 -28.30 -23.11 -1.90
N ARG A 23 -28.39 -21.82 -1.56
CA ARG A 23 -27.48 -21.18 -0.61
C ARG A 23 -27.50 -21.85 0.76
N LYS A 24 -28.70 -22.10 1.32
CA LYS A 24 -28.85 -22.77 2.62
C LYS A 24 -28.32 -24.20 2.57
N GLN A 25 -28.68 -24.96 1.54
CA GLN A 25 -28.21 -26.34 1.35
C GLN A 25 -26.69 -26.40 1.19
N TYR A 26 -26.12 -25.51 0.37
CA TYR A 26 -24.68 -25.44 0.19
C TYR A 26 -23.98 -25.14 1.51
N LYS A 27 -24.41 -24.09 2.23
CA LYS A 27 -23.83 -23.73 3.53
C LYS A 27 -23.93 -24.88 4.53
N PHE A 28 -25.13 -25.35 4.85
CA PHE A 28 -25.35 -26.21 6.02
C PHE A 28 -25.19 -27.71 5.75
N HIS A 29 -25.11 -28.16 4.49
CA HIS A 29 -25.09 -29.59 4.19
C HIS A 29 -24.04 -30.03 3.17
N LEU A 30 -23.69 -29.18 2.18
CA LEU A 30 -22.79 -29.60 1.10
C LEU A 30 -21.35 -29.08 1.26
N SER A 31 -21.17 -27.98 1.99
CA SER A 31 -19.89 -27.29 2.02
C SER A 31 -18.95 -27.79 3.12
N GLY A 32 -19.48 -28.38 4.20
CA GLY A 32 -18.72 -28.73 5.41
C GLY A 32 -18.53 -27.56 6.38
N PHE A 33 -19.33 -26.50 6.25
CA PHE A 33 -19.26 -25.33 7.15
C PHE A 33 -19.61 -25.66 8.60
N PRO A 34 -20.67 -26.45 8.92
CA PRO A 34 -20.98 -26.79 10.31
C PRO A 34 -19.89 -27.59 11.01
N GLU A 35 -19.15 -28.42 10.27
CA GLU A 35 -18.07 -29.28 10.79
C GLU A 35 -16.69 -28.62 10.75
N TRP A 36 -16.62 -27.34 10.35
CA TRP A 36 -15.34 -26.63 10.25
C TRP A 36 -14.72 -26.40 11.63
N ASP A 37 -13.52 -26.94 11.83
CA ASP A 37 -12.76 -26.90 13.08
C ASP A 37 -12.43 -25.49 13.60
N GLN A 38 -12.43 -24.48 12.73
CA GLN A 38 -12.20 -23.09 13.12
C GLN A 38 -13.49 -22.26 13.30
N LEU A 39 -14.69 -22.87 13.19
CA LEU A 39 -15.97 -22.15 13.18
C LEU A 39 -16.21 -21.31 14.45
N ASP A 40 -15.75 -21.78 15.61
CA ASP A 40 -16.01 -21.13 16.90
C ASP A 40 -15.26 -19.80 17.05
N HIS A 41 -14.01 -19.74 16.56
CA HIS A 41 -13.12 -18.58 16.69
C HIS A 41 -12.89 -17.80 15.39
N CYS A 42 -13.46 -18.25 14.26
CA CYS A 42 -13.21 -17.67 12.94
C CYS A 42 -13.49 -16.16 12.86
N GLY A 43 -14.38 -15.63 13.69
CA GLY A 43 -14.67 -14.20 13.75
C GLY A 43 -13.49 -13.34 14.23
N ASP A 44 -12.60 -13.94 15.04
CA ASP A 44 -11.47 -13.26 15.66
C ASP A 44 -10.16 -13.59 14.95
N TRP A 45 -9.93 -14.87 14.61
CA TRP A 45 -8.73 -15.29 13.89
C TRP A 45 -8.94 -16.59 13.12
N LEU A 46 -8.18 -16.71 12.03
CA LEU A 46 -7.95 -17.92 11.25
C LEU A 46 -6.46 -18.20 11.17
N LEU A 47 -6.06 -19.45 11.39
CA LEU A 47 -4.67 -19.88 11.31
C LEU A 47 -4.53 -21.07 10.36
N PHE A 48 -3.47 -21.01 9.56
CA PHE A 48 -3.06 -22.07 8.63
C PHE A 48 -1.57 -22.35 8.83
N PRO A 49 -1.17 -23.00 9.95
CA PRO A 49 0.24 -23.26 10.24
C PRO A 49 0.96 -24.02 9.11
N GLN A 50 0.24 -24.88 8.38
CA GLN A 50 0.76 -25.61 7.21
C GLN A 50 1.21 -24.70 6.06
N ASN A 51 0.74 -23.46 6.02
CA ASN A 51 1.07 -22.50 4.97
C ASN A 51 2.31 -21.66 5.29
N LEU A 52 2.93 -21.83 6.47
CA LEU A 52 4.16 -21.12 6.82
C LEU A 52 5.27 -21.39 5.80
N SER A 53 6.07 -20.36 5.54
CA SER A 53 7.26 -20.46 4.70
C SER A 53 8.36 -19.54 5.23
N PRO A 54 9.62 -19.69 4.76
CA PRO A 54 10.71 -18.83 5.19
C PRO A 54 10.48 -17.34 4.95
N CYS A 55 9.68 -16.99 3.93
CA CYS A 55 9.43 -15.61 3.54
C CYS A 55 7.93 -15.28 3.59
N LEU A 56 7.54 -14.42 4.51
CA LEU A 56 6.16 -13.98 4.70
C LEU A 56 5.96 -12.51 4.34
N GLY A 57 4.72 -12.13 4.05
CA GLY A 57 4.27 -10.74 3.97
C GLY A 57 3.16 -10.48 4.97
N ILE A 58 3.22 -9.36 5.69
CA ILE A 58 2.17 -8.88 6.59
C ILE A 58 1.60 -7.59 6.00
N ASP A 59 0.28 -7.52 5.94
CA ASP A 59 -0.44 -6.34 5.45
C ASP A 59 -1.83 -6.27 6.09
N GLU A 60 -2.46 -5.10 6.03
CA GLU A 60 -3.82 -4.87 6.52
C GLU A 60 -4.83 -4.86 5.38
N THR A 61 -6.03 -5.38 5.63
CA THR A 61 -7.12 -5.29 4.66
C THR A 61 -8.48 -5.17 5.33
N ALA A 62 -9.39 -4.45 4.70
CA ALA A 62 -10.77 -4.38 5.16
C ALA A 62 -11.61 -5.49 4.52
N LEU A 63 -12.16 -6.41 5.31
CA LEU A 63 -12.99 -7.50 4.80
C LEU A 63 -14.47 -7.12 4.70
N SER A 64 -15.06 -6.57 5.76
CA SER A 64 -16.49 -6.24 5.81
C SER A 64 -16.75 -4.99 6.64
N SER A 65 -17.65 -4.12 6.18
CA SER A 65 -18.17 -2.98 6.97
C SER A 65 -17.13 -2.04 7.58
N GLY A 66 -15.92 -1.96 7.01
CA GLY A 66 -14.82 -1.13 7.52
C GLY A 66 -13.94 -1.82 8.57
N GLU A 67 -14.26 -3.06 8.98
CA GLU A 67 -13.44 -3.83 9.90
C GLU A 67 -12.11 -4.23 9.25
N LEU A 68 -11.01 -3.84 9.89
CA LEU A 68 -9.65 -4.14 9.47
C LEU A 68 -9.24 -5.53 9.95
N TYR A 69 -8.44 -6.20 9.13
CA TYR A 69 -7.83 -7.49 9.41
C TYR A 69 -6.34 -7.40 9.11
N THR A 70 -5.53 -7.96 10.00
CA THR A 70 -4.12 -8.23 9.73
C THR A 70 -4.02 -9.57 9.02
N VAL A 71 -3.36 -9.58 7.87
CA VAL A 71 -3.20 -10.77 7.02
C VAL A 71 -1.73 -11.13 6.94
N VAL A 72 -1.41 -12.35 7.34
CA VAL A 72 -0.08 -12.93 7.16
C VAL A 72 -0.13 -13.86 5.96
N THR A 73 0.74 -13.62 4.99
CA THR A 73 0.74 -14.31 3.70
C THR A 73 2.06 -15.02 3.42
N ASN A 74 1.96 -16.23 2.89
CA ASN A 74 3.07 -16.97 2.33
C ASN A 74 3.42 -16.44 0.93
N LYS A 75 4.63 -15.92 0.79
CA LYS A 75 5.10 -15.39 -0.50
C LYS A 75 5.25 -16.46 -1.58
N ALA A 76 5.60 -17.69 -1.21
CA ALA A 76 5.80 -18.78 -2.17
C ALA A 76 4.50 -19.16 -2.91
N ALA A 77 3.35 -18.96 -2.27
CA ALA A 77 2.04 -19.28 -2.84
C ALA A 77 1.54 -18.26 -3.88
N LYS A 78 2.19 -17.09 -4.02
CA LYS A 78 1.83 -16.04 -5.00
C LYS A 78 0.33 -15.66 -4.96
N GLY A 79 -0.22 -15.59 -3.75
CA GLY A 79 -1.64 -15.30 -3.49
C GLY A 79 -2.60 -16.43 -3.88
N GLY A 80 -2.13 -17.61 -4.30
CA GLY A 80 -2.94 -18.78 -4.65
C GLY A 80 -3.39 -19.58 -3.43
N LYS A 81 -3.65 -20.88 -3.64
CA LYS A 81 -3.90 -21.81 -2.53
C LYS A 81 -2.63 -21.95 -1.68
N GLY A 82 -2.79 -22.01 -0.36
CA GLY A 82 -1.70 -21.96 0.61
C GLY A 82 -1.16 -20.54 0.89
N ALA A 83 -1.83 -19.49 0.40
CA ALA A 83 -1.37 -18.11 0.60
C ALA A 83 -1.60 -17.54 2.01
N PRO A 84 -2.79 -17.60 2.62
CA PRO A 84 -2.97 -17.12 3.97
C PRO A 84 -2.30 -18.06 4.97
N VAL A 85 -1.41 -17.52 5.78
CA VAL A 85 -0.91 -18.15 7.01
C VAL A 85 -1.83 -17.79 8.18
N ALA A 86 -2.30 -16.54 8.21
CA ALA A 86 -3.24 -16.06 9.21
C ALA A 86 -4.14 -14.95 8.65
N LEU A 87 -5.39 -14.91 9.12
CA LEU A 87 -6.26 -13.74 9.02
C LEU A 87 -6.74 -13.40 10.43
N ILE A 88 -6.39 -12.24 10.96
CA ILE A 88 -6.67 -11.87 12.34
C ILE A 88 -7.45 -10.57 12.35
N LYS A 89 -8.55 -10.52 13.10
CA LYS A 89 -9.39 -9.33 13.20
C LYS A 89 -8.67 -8.23 13.99
N GLY A 90 -8.64 -7.03 13.42
CA GLY A 90 -7.99 -5.85 13.98
C GLY A 90 -6.51 -5.72 13.63
N THR A 91 -5.91 -4.64 14.14
CA THR A 91 -4.54 -4.20 13.86
C THR A 91 -3.71 -4.01 15.13
N LYS A 92 -4.32 -4.24 16.31
CA LYS A 92 -3.65 -4.10 17.60
C LYS A 92 -2.56 -5.17 17.71
N SER A 93 -1.30 -4.74 17.77
CA SER A 93 -0.12 -5.61 17.80
C SER A 93 -0.25 -6.75 18.82
N SER A 94 -0.63 -6.44 20.07
CA SER A 94 -0.78 -7.45 21.13
C SER A 94 -1.79 -8.56 20.77
N ALA A 95 -2.93 -8.20 20.17
CA ALA A 95 -3.96 -9.17 19.81
C ALA A 95 -3.53 -10.04 18.61
N VAL A 96 -2.87 -9.42 17.64
CA VAL A 96 -2.30 -10.12 16.48
C VAL A 96 -1.20 -11.08 16.92
N SER A 97 -0.26 -10.64 17.76
CA SER A 97 0.78 -11.49 18.32
C SER A 97 0.22 -12.65 19.12
N GLU A 98 -0.80 -12.42 19.96
CA GLU A 98 -1.45 -13.47 20.76
C GLU A 98 -2.08 -14.56 19.87
N ALA A 99 -2.71 -14.17 18.76
CA ALA A 99 -3.22 -15.11 17.78
C ALA A 99 -2.09 -15.89 17.07
N LEU A 100 -1.04 -15.20 16.62
CA LEU A 100 0.10 -15.84 15.94
C LEU A 100 0.89 -16.77 16.87
N MET A 101 0.98 -16.46 18.16
CA MET A 101 1.66 -17.31 19.14
C MET A 101 0.97 -18.66 19.39
N LYS A 102 -0.28 -18.84 18.93
CA LYS A 102 -0.94 -20.16 18.90
C LYS A 102 -0.26 -21.11 17.91
N ILE A 103 0.48 -20.60 16.93
CA ILE A 103 1.36 -21.40 16.09
C ILE A 103 2.58 -21.83 16.92
N PRO A 104 2.94 -23.13 16.94
CA PRO A 104 4.09 -23.62 17.69
C PRO A 104 5.39 -22.88 17.36
N LEU A 105 6.17 -22.53 18.40
CA LEU A 105 7.43 -21.80 18.25
C LEU A 105 8.38 -22.47 17.25
N LYS A 106 8.45 -23.81 17.25
CA LYS A 106 9.27 -24.62 16.33
C LYS A 106 8.99 -24.34 14.85
N GLU A 107 7.77 -23.91 14.50
CA GLU A 107 7.41 -23.53 13.13
C GLU A 107 7.72 -22.05 12.89
N ARG A 108 7.43 -21.18 13.86
CA ARG A 108 7.67 -19.73 13.77
C ARG A 108 9.14 -19.36 13.61
N VAL A 109 10.05 -20.11 14.24
CA VAL A 109 11.51 -19.88 14.12
C VAL A 109 12.09 -20.23 12.74
N LYS A 110 11.32 -20.92 11.88
CA LYS A 110 11.71 -21.23 10.50
C LYS A 110 11.50 -20.06 9.54
N VAL A 111 10.76 -19.04 9.95
CA VAL A 111 10.57 -17.81 9.18
C VAL A 111 11.85 -16.98 9.27
N THR A 112 12.43 -16.67 8.11
CA THR A 112 13.70 -15.95 7.99
C THR A 112 13.49 -14.50 7.54
N GLU A 113 12.38 -14.18 6.90
CA GLU A 113 12.09 -12.84 6.39
C GLU A 113 10.59 -12.52 6.46
N VAL A 114 10.26 -11.31 6.89
CA VAL A 114 8.90 -10.76 6.79
C VAL A 114 8.96 -9.40 6.09
N THR A 115 8.16 -9.22 5.02
CA THR A 115 7.89 -7.88 4.49
C THR A 115 6.66 -7.26 5.11
N LEU A 116 6.73 -5.97 5.42
CA LEU A 116 5.67 -5.19 6.04
C LEU A 116 5.76 -3.73 5.60
N ASP A 117 4.73 -2.95 5.91
CA ASP A 117 4.76 -1.49 5.84
C ASP A 117 5.61 -0.89 6.99
N MET A 118 5.56 0.44 7.16
CA MET A 118 6.29 1.17 8.21
C MET A 118 5.41 1.48 9.43
N ALA A 119 4.32 0.74 9.66
CA ALA A 119 3.51 0.96 10.85
C ALA A 119 4.17 0.33 12.09
N ASP A 120 4.28 1.10 13.18
CA ASP A 120 4.91 0.63 14.44
C ASP A 120 4.28 -0.67 14.99
N ALA A 121 2.97 -0.86 14.77
CA ALA A 121 2.27 -2.07 15.18
C ALA A 121 2.85 -3.34 14.53
N MET A 122 3.27 -3.24 13.26
CA MET A 122 3.84 -4.36 12.50
C MET A 122 5.21 -4.76 13.01
N ASP A 123 6.03 -3.80 13.47
CA ASP A 123 7.34 -4.07 14.05
C ASP A 123 7.23 -4.98 15.28
N TRP A 124 6.29 -4.67 16.17
CA TRP A 124 6.01 -5.46 17.38
C TRP A 124 5.48 -6.85 17.04
N ILE A 125 4.55 -6.95 16.08
CA ILE A 125 3.99 -8.24 15.64
C ILE A 125 5.09 -9.19 15.21
N VAL A 126 6.03 -8.73 14.37
CA VAL A 126 7.11 -9.58 13.87
C VAL A 126 8.10 -9.96 14.97
N ARG A 127 8.47 -9.02 15.85
CA ARG A 127 9.40 -9.31 16.95
C ARG A 127 8.89 -10.40 17.90
N GLU A 128 7.60 -10.35 18.25
CA GLU A 128 7.01 -11.33 19.16
C GLU A 128 6.70 -12.66 18.45
N SER A 129 6.21 -12.58 17.21
CA SER A 129 5.70 -13.75 16.50
C SER A 129 6.78 -14.51 15.74
N PHE A 130 7.79 -13.86 15.17
CA PHE A 130 8.79 -14.46 14.28
C PHE A 130 10.21 -14.03 14.68
N PRO A 131 10.75 -14.55 15.80
CA PRO A 131 11.95 -14.01 16.44
C PRO A 131 13.24 -14.11 15.60
N ASN A 132 13.29 -15.01 14.61
CA ASN A 132 14.43 -15.17 13.71
C ASN A 132 14.30 -14.39 12.39
N ALA A 133 13.16 -13.74 12.16
CA ALA A 133 12.87 -13.13 10.88
C ALA A 133 13.48 -11.74 10.75
N GLU A 134 14.16 -11.50 9.64
CA GLU A 134 14.55 -10.17 9.21
C GLU A 134 13.34 -9.40 8.70
N LYS A 135 13.16 -8.18 9.21
CA LYS A 135 12.08 -7.28 8.76
C LYS A 135 12.56 -6.50 7.55
N VAL A 136 11.76 -6.52 6.49
CA VAL A 136 12.01 -5.80 5.25
C VAL A 136 10.87 -4.82 5.00
N THR A 137 11.16 -3.53 5.03
CA THR A 137 10.17 -2.50 4.70
C THR A 137 9.83 -2.55 3.21
N ASP A 138 8.55 -2.47 2.88
CA ASP A 138 8.14 -2.36 1.48
C ASP A 138 8.66 -1.07 0.85
N ARG A 139 9.42 -1.23 -0.24
CA ARG A 139 9.94 -0.12 -1.05
C ARG A 139 8.84 0.83 -1.51
N PHE A 140 7.62 0.34 -1.79
CA PHE A 140 6.55 1.19 -2.32
C PHE A 140 6.06 2.16 -1.26
N HIS A 141 5.92 1.73 -0.01
CA HIS A 141 5.58 2.62 1.11
C HIS A 141 6.68 3.67 1.36
N ALA A 142 7.95 3.26 1.35
CA ALA A 142 9.08 4.21 1.48
C ALA A 142 9.11 5.25 0.34
N GLN A 143 8.92 4.81 -0.91
CA GLN A 143 8.84 5.70 -2.07
C GLN A 143 7.60 6.60 -2.06
N GLN A 144 6.49 6.12 -1.51
CA GLN A 144 5.26 6.87 -1.38
C GLN A 144 5.44 8.06 -0.44
N LEU A 145 6.07 7.90 0.73
CA LEU A 145 6.35 9.00 1.65
C LEU A 145 7.07 10.17 0.95
N VAL A 146 8.14 9.87 0.21
CA VAL A 146 8.93 10.88 -0.50
C VAL A 146 8.14 11.50 -1.65
N SER A 147 7.32 10.70 -2.34
CA SER A 147 6.47 11.20 -3.43
C SER A 147 5.35 12.09 -2.90
N GLU A 148 4.77 11.78 -1.74
CA GLU A 148 3.75 12.60 -1.07
C GLU A 148 4.35 13.92 -0.60
N ALA A 149 5.57 13.92 -0.04
CA ALA A 149 6.26 15.15 0.31
C ALA A 149 6.42 16.11 -0.88
N LEU A 150 6.73 15.58 -2.08
CA LEU A 150 6.76 16.35 -3.33
C LEU A 150 5.36 16.87 -3.74
N GLN A 151 4.32 16.04 -3.57
CA GLN A 151 2.96 16.47 -3.88
C GLN A 151 2.46 17.58 -2.94
N ASP A 152 2.86 17.56 -1.67
CA ASP A 152 2.53 18.61 -0.71
C ASP A 152 3.16 19.93 -1.11
N MET A 153 4.42 19.91 -1.55
CA MET A 153 5.09 21.09 -2.09
C MET A 153 4.40 21.61 -3.36
N ARG A 154 4.04 20.72 -4.28
CA ARG A 154 3.24 21.07 -5.47
C ARG A 154 1.89 21.71 -5.10
N ILE A 155 1.20 21.19 -4.09
CA ILE A 155 -0.09 21.72 -3.61
C ILE A 155 0.11 23.10 -2.98
N ARG A 156 1.18 23.29 -2.20
CA ARG A 156 1.56 24.57 -1.60
C ARG A 156 1.79 25.63 -2.68
N GLU A 157 2.59 25.33 -3.70
CA GLU A 157 2.85 26.24 -4.82
C GLU A 157 1.59 26.55 -5.62
N ARG A 158 0.70 25.56 -5.80
CA ARG A 158 -0.61 25.78 -6.41
C ARG A 158 -1.46 26.77 -5.61
N ARG A 159 -1.50 26.63 -4.28
CA ARG A 159 -2.27 27.52 -3.41
C ARG A 159 -1.75 28.95 -3.50
N LYS A 160 -0.43 29.16 -3.45
CA LYS A 160 0.19 30.48 -3.67
C LYS A 160 -0.22 31.10 -5.02
N ALA A 161 -0.16 30.33 -6.10
CA ALA A 161 -0.57 30.80 -7.43
C ALA A 161 -2.07 31.19 -7.51
N ILE A 162 -2.95 30.47 -6.79
CA ILE A 162 -4.37 30.81 -6.68
C ILE A 162 -4.55 32.13 -5.90
N ASP A 163 -3.82 32.30 -4.80
CA ASP A 163 -3.90 33.51 -3.98
C ASP A 163 -3.39 34.76 -4.72
N GLU A 164 -2.30 34.62 -5.49
CA GLU A 164 -1.81 35.67 -6.39
C GLU A 164 -2.85 36.06 -7.45
N GLU A 165 -3.47 35.07 -8.09
CA GLU A 165 -4.52 35.31 -9.08
C GLU A 165 -5.75 35.99 -8.45
N ASN A 166 -6.19 35.55 -7.28
CA ASN A 166 -7.30 36.16 -6.54
C ASN A 166 -7.01 37.63 -6.19
N LYS A 167 -5.79 37.95 -5.79
CA LYS A 167 -5.36 39.34 -5.55
C LYS A 167 -5.40 40.17 -6.83
N ALA A 168 -4.92 39.61 -7.94
CA ALA A 168 -4.95 40.28 -9.24
C ALA A 168 -6.39 40.55 -9.72
N ILE A 169 -7.29 39.56 -9.57
CA ILE A 169 -8.73 39.70 -9.90
C ILE A 169 -9.37 40.82 -9.10
N ARG A 170 -9.14 40.89 -7.78
CA ARG A 170 -9.68 41.95 -6.92
C ARG A 170 -9.21 43.33 -7.40
N LYS A 171 -7.91 43.48 -7.63
CA LYS A 171 -7.32 44.74 -8.11
C LYS A 171 -7.87 45.17 -9.48
N THR A 172 -8.05 44.25 -10.43
CA THR A 172 -8.64 44.59 -11.74
C THR A 172 -10.11 44.96 -11.63
N LYS A 173 -10.85 44.32 -10.72
CA LYS A 173 -12.27 44.61 -10.48
C LYS A 173 -12.45 46.00 -9.85
N GLU A 174 -11.58 46.39 -8.93
CA GLU A 174 -11.54 47.75 -8.37
C GLU A 174 -11.29 48.82 -9.46
N LEU A 175 -10.53 48.47 -10.49
CA LEU A 175 -10.29 49.32 -11.66
C LEU A 175 -11.38 49.24 -12.74
N GLY A 176 -12.48 48.50 -12.50
CA GLY A 176 -13.57 48.32 -13.47
C GLY A 176 -13.21 47.48 -14.70
N GLN A 177 -12.09 46.76 -14.68
CA GLN A 177 -11.58 45.97 -15.81
C GLN A 177 -11.84 44.47 -15.62
N ALA A 178 -12.02 43.75 -16.74
CA ALA A 178 -12.13 42.30 -16.74
C ALA A 178 -10.74 41.64 -16.62
N TYR A 179 -10.55 40.79 -15.61
CA TYR A 179 -9.33 40.01 -15.45
C TYR A 179 -9.18 38.97 -16.56
N ARG A 180 -8.01 38.90 -17.19
CA ARG A 180 -7.63 37.83 -18.12
C ARG A 180 -6.33 37.18 -17.64
N PRO A 181 -6.34 35.86 -17.33
CA PRO A 181 -5.13 35.18 -16.89
C PRO A 181 -4.13 35.06 -18.05
N MET A 182 -2.85 35.27 -17.75
CA MET A 182 -1.78 34.96 -18.70
C MET A 182 -1.68 33.44 -18.88
N ALA A 183 -1.70 32.99 -20.13
CA ALA A 183 -1.43 31.61 -20.50
C ALA A 183 0.03 31.47 -20.96
N TYR A 184 0.69 30.38 -20.58
CA TYR A 184 2.00 30.02 -21.10
C TYR A 184 1.87 29.38 -22.49
N ARG A 185 3.01 29.14 -23.16
CA ARG A 185 3.07 28.53 -24.52
C ARG A 185 2.30 27.21 -24.66
N ASN A 186 2.17 26.45 -23.57
CA ASN A 186 1.44 25.18 -23.55
C ASN A 186 -0.07 25.34 -23.23
N GLY A 187 -0.57 26.57 -23.15
CA GLY A 187 -1.96 26.90 -22.83
C GLY A 187 -2.36 26.79 -21.36
N ASP A 188 -1.43 26.41 -20.46
CA ASP A 188 -1.71 26.38 -19.03
C ASP A 188 -1.60 27.80 -18.44
N THR A 189 -2.37 28.09 -17.39
CA THR A 189 -2.13 29.25 -16.50
C THR A 189 -1.23 28.88 -15.32
N LYS A 190 -0.74 29.88 -14.58
CA LYS A 190 0.16 29.67 -13.42
C LYS A 190 -0.39 28.68 -12.40
N LYS A 191 -1.69 28.76 -12.05
CA LYS A 191 -2.34 27.81 -11.13
C LYS A 191 -2.61 26.43 -11.75
N GLN A 192 -2.74 26.34 -13.08
CA GLN A 192 -3.00 25.09 -13.80
C GLN A 192 -1.74 24.25 -13.93
N LEU A 193 -0.56 24.87 -14.04
CA LEU A 193 0.73 24.19 -14.16
C LEU A 193 0.95 23.17 -13.02
N PRO A 194 0.93 23.53 -11.72
CA PRO A 194 1.05 22.53 -10.65
C PRO A 194 -0.09 21.51 -10.68
N ALA A 195 -1.32 21.93 -10.97
CA ALA A 195 -2.50 21.06 -10.99
C ALA A 195 -2.34 19.91 -11.99
N ARG A 196 -1.93 20.23 -13.22
CA ARG A 196 -1.77 19.30 -14.36
C ARG A 196 -0.44 18.53 -14.32
N SER A 197 0.50 18.92 -13.45
CA SER A 197 1.81 18.29 -13.33
C SER A 197 1.88 17.16 -12.29
N ARG A 198 0.77 16.80 -11.63
CA ARG A 198 0.74 15.70 -10.62
C ARG A 198 1.44 14.43 -11.13
N HIS A 199 1.06 13.94 -12.31
CA HIS A 199 1.52 12.65 -12.82
C HIS A 199 2.95 12.66 -13.35
N LEU A 200 3.44 13.77 -13.91
CA LEU A 200 4.81 13.84 -14.40
C LEU A 200 5.83 13.85 -13.26
N LEU A 201 5.44 14.42 -12.10
CA LEU A 201 6.28 14.51 -10.91
C LEU A 201 6.53 13.16 -10.22
N TYR A 202 5.74 12.12 -10.51
CA TYR A 202 5.96 10.76 -9.98
C TYR A 202 7.00 9.94 -10.75
N LYS A 203 7.51 10.45 -11.88
CA LYS A 203 8.33 9.66 -12.79
C LYS A 203 9.57 10.42 -13.28
N PRO A 204 10.66 9.68 -13.61
CA PRO A 204 11.87 10.29 -14.13
C PRO A 204 11.63 10.98 -15.48
N GLN A 205 12.47 11.96 -15.78
CA GLN A 205 12.38 12.76 -17.01
C GLN A 205 12.40 11.91 -18.29
N SER A 206 13.13 10.78 -18.26
CA SER A 206 13.20 9.81 -19.36
C SER A 206 11.86 9.17 -19.72
N ARG A 207 10.85 9.23 -18.82
CA ARG A 207 9.50 8.68 -19.04
C ARG A 207 8.45 9.75 -19.34
N TRP A 208 8.85 11.00 -19.57
CA TRP A 208 7.92 12.07 -19.92
C TRP A 208 7.53 12.01 -21.40
N SER A 209 6.24 12.22 -21.68
CA SER A 209 5.78 12.53 -23.03
C SER A 209 6.27 13.91 -23.46
N GLU A 210 6.23 14.22 -24.74
CA GLU A 210 6.67 15.53 -25.24
C GLU A 210 5.87 16.69 -24.61
N SER A 211 4.56 16.52 -24.49
CA SER A 211 3.68 17.45 -23.77
C SER A 211 3.98 17.58 -22.27
N GLN A 212 4.58 16.57 -21.65
CA GLN A 212 5.02 16.63 -20.25
C GLN A 212 6.37 17.34 -20.14
N LYS A 213 7.30 17.13 -21.06
CA LYS A 213 8.58 17.85 -21.10
C LYS A 213 8.36 19.35 -21.29
N GLU A 214 7.49 19.73 -22.23
CA GLU A 214 7.16 21.14 -22.45
C GLU A 214 6.59 21.79 -21.18
N ARG A 215 5.64 21.10 -20.53
CA ARG A 215 5.03 21.57 -19.28
C ARG A 215 6.05 21.63 -18.15
N ALA A 216 6.90 20.62 -17.99
CA ALA A 216 7.93 20.58 -16.95
C ALA A 216 8.92 21.74 -17.10
N ALA A 217 9.34 22.06 -18.34
CA ALA A 217 10.21 23.20 -18.60
C ALA A 217 9.60 24.54 -18.16
N ILE A 218 8.28 24.72 -18.36
CA ILE A 218 7.58 25.92 -17.89
C ILE A 218 7.41 25.88 -16.36
N LEU A 219 6.99 24.73 -15.83
CA LEU A 219 6.76 24.50 -14.40
C LEU A 219 8.00 24.80 -13.58
N PHE A 220 9.16 24.26 -13.93
CA PHE A 220 10.40 24.44 -13.18
C PHE A 220 10.99 25.84 -13.35
N LYS A 221 10.77 26.49 -14.50
CA LYS A 221 11.11 27.89 -14.68
C LYS A 221 10.31 28.81 -13.75
N GLU A 222 9.01 28.55 -13.59
CA GLU A 222 8.12 29.35 -12.74
C GLU A 222 8.25 29.00 -11.25
N PHE A 223 8.38 27.70 -10.93
CA PHE A 223 8.41 27.17 -9.58
C PHE A 223 9.75 26.47 -9.32
N ARG A 224 10.81 27.25 -9.13
CA ARG A 224 12.19 26.74 -8.97
C ARG A 224 12.33 25.79 -7.78
N ASP A 225 11.65 26.06 -6.66
CA ASP A 225 11.70 25.19 -5.49
C ASP A 225 11.15 23.79 -5.83
N LEU A 226 10.11 23.72 -6.66
CA LEU A 226 9.51 22.45 -7.09
C LEU A 226 10.44 21.61 -7.97
N GLU A 227 11.36 22.23 -8.71
CA GLU A 227 12.42 21.52 -9.45
C GLU A 227 13.41 20.84 -8.50
N HIS A 228 13.79 21.53 -7.42
CA HIS A 228 14.66 20.99 -6.40
C HIS A 228 13.97 19.83 -5.66
N ASP A 229 12.71 20.01 -5.25
CA ASP A 229 11.90 18.97 -4.61
C ASP A 229 11.77 17.73 -5.51
N TYR A 230 11.54 17.94 -6.81
CA TYR A 230 11.52 16.87 -7.79
C TYR A 230 12.86 16.14 -7.85
N SER A 231 13.98 16.87 -7.83
CA SER A 231 15.33 16.28 -7.81
C SER A 231 15.57 15.42 -6.56
N LEU A 232 15.14 15.87 -5.38
CA LEU A 232 15.23 15.09 -4.14
C LEU A 232 14.41 13.79 -4.21
N SER A 233 13.19 13.85 -4.74
CA SER A 233 12.36 12.66 -4.97
C SER A 233 13.00 11.69 -5.95
N MET A 234 13.57 12.19 -7.05
CA MET A 234 14.26 11.36 -8.05
C MET A 234 15.58 10.78 -7.52
N MET A 235 16.30 11.50 -6.66
CA MET A 235 17.50 10.99 -5.99
C MET A 235 17.17 9.79 -5.09
N PHE A 236 16.12 9.90 -4.27
CA PHE A 236 15.66 8.78 -3.44
C PHE A 236 15.24 7.58 -4.29
N ARG A 237 14.49 7.82 -5.36
CA ARG A 237 14.11 6.78 -6.33
C ARG A 237 15.34 6.10 -6.93
N SER A 238 16.34 6.88 -7.32
CA SER A 238 17.60 6.38 -7.89
C SER A 238 18.38 5.53 -6.90
N ALA A 239 18.34 5.84 -5.60
CA ALA A 239 18.96 5.01 -4.58
C ALA A 239 18.38 3.58 -4.57
N TYR A 240 17.05 3.44 -4.69
CA TYR A 240 16.39 2.13 -4.82
C TYR A 240 16.69 1.41 -6.14
N GLU A 241 16.78 2.14 -7.25
CA GLU A 241 16.99 1.54 -8.59
C GLU A 241 18.43 1.04 -8.79
N HIS A 242 19.42 1.78 -8.29
CA HIS A 242 20.83 1.58 -8.62
C HIS A 242 21.70 1.02 -7.50
N SER A 243 21.14 0.74 -6.31
CA SER A 243 21.90 0.10 -5.23
C SER A 243 21.62 -1.39 -5.20
N LYS A 244 22.67 -2.19 -4.99
CA LYS A 244 22.61 -3.65 -4.92
C LYS A 244 22.88 -4.16 -3.51
N THR A 245 23.70 -3.45 -2.74
CA THR A 245 24.07 -3.85 -1.39
C THR A 245 23.49 -2.90 -0.35
N ARG A 246 23.47 -3.38 0.89
CA ARG A 246 23.08 -2.59 2.06
C ARG A 246 23.95 -1.33 2.20
N ASP A 247 25.25 -1.46 2.01
CA ASP A 247 26.21 -0.37 2.20
C ASP A 247 26.11 0.70 1.09
N GLU A 248 25.98 0.27 -0.17
CA GLU A 248 25.74 1.20 -1.30
C GLU A 248 24.47 2.02 -1.09
N ALA A 249 23.40 1.38 -0.62
CA ALA A 249 22.15 2.04 -0.35
C ALA A 249 22.27 3.03 0.82
N LYS A 250 22.96 2.63 1.90
CA LYS A 250 23.20 3.47 3.07
C LYS A 250 23.91 4.78 2.70
N ILE A 251 25.00 4.69 1.93
CA ILE A 251 25.75 5.88 1.48
C ILE A 251 24.84 6.84 0.70
N LYS A 252 24.00 6.33 -0.21
CA LYS A 252 23.09 7.17 -1.01
C LYS A 252 21.94 7.75 -0.18
N LEU A 253 21.44 7.02 0.81
CA LEU A 253 20.42 7.51 1.74
C LEU A 253 20.98 8.60 2.66
N GLU A 254 22.19 8.42 3.20
CA GLU A 254 22.90 9.44 3.98
C GLU A 254 23.10 10.73 3.16
N GLU A 255 23.53 10.61 1.89
CA GLU A 255 23.65 11.77 0.99
C GLU A 255 22.30 12.45 0.74
N TRP A 256 21.24 11.66 0.57
CA TRP A 256 19.88 12.18 0.38
C TRP A 256 19.38 12.93 1.62
N HIS A 257 19.55 12.36 2.81
CA HIS A 257 19.18 12.99 4.07
C HIS A 257 19.87 14.34 4.26
N ARG A 258 21.18 14.40 3.99
CA ARG A 258 21.94 15.67 4.05
C ARG A 258 21.36 16.73 3.13
N LYS A 259 21.03 16.38 1.88
CA LYS A 259 20.44 17.34 0.93
C LYS A 259 19.04 17.81 1.33
N VAL A 260 18.27 16.96 2.02
CA VAL A 260 16.98 17.35 2.59
C VAL A 260 17.17 18.38 3.71
N GLU A 261 18.13 18.15 4.61
CA GLU A 261 18.42 19.04 5.74
C GLU A 261 18.93 20.42 5.30
N GLU A 262 19.78 20.49 4.28
CA GLU A 262 20.31 21.76 3.74
C GLU A 262 19.21 22.72 3.24
N LYS A 263 18.05 22.19 2.82
CA LYS A 263 16.95 22.99 2.26
C LYS A 263 15.78 23.19 3.23
N ASN A 264 15.69 22.37 4.28
CA ASN A 264 14.74 22.49 5.38
C ASN A 264 13.27 22.69 4.97
N PHE A 265 12.78 21.90 4.02
CA PHE A 265 11.36 21.89 3.67
C PHE A 265 10.58 20.95 4.58
N SER A 266 9.55 21.47 5.25
CA SER A 266 8.84 20.74 6.30
C SER A 266 8.34 19.34 5.88
N SER A 267 7.79 19.17 4.67
CA SER A 267 7.28 17.87 4.22
C SER A 267 8.38 16.84 3.93
N PHE A 268 9.51 17.27 3.33
CA PHE A 268 10.65 16.39 3.09
C PHE A 268 11.40 16.06 4.39
N VAL A 269 11.48 16.99 5.34
CA VAL A 269 12.05 16.74 6.66
C VAL A 269 11.25 15.65 7.38
N THR A 270 9.92 15.74 7.42
CA THR A 270 9.07 14.69 8.02
C THR A 270 9.23 13.33 7.33
N ALA A 271 9.29 13.31 5.99
CA ALA A 271 9.57 12.08 5.25
C ALA A 271 10.96 11.53 5.59
N SER A 272 11.98 12.39 5.63
CA SER A 272 13.36 12.04 5.98
C SER A 272 13.47 11.44 7.38
N GLU A 273 12.80 12.03 8.38
CA GLU A 273 12.75 11.50 9.76
C GLU A 273 12.09 10.12 9.80
N SER A 274 11.00 9.93 9.06
CA SER A 274 10.29 8.65 8.97
C SER A 274 11.14 7.56 8.29
N ILE A 275 11.94 7.94 7.28
CA ILE A 275 12.90 7.04 6.64
C ILE A 275 14.05 6.71 7.59
N ARG A 276 14.57 7.69 8.35
CA ARG A 276 15.64 7.47 9.35
C ARG A 276 15.18 6.49 10.44
N SER A 277 13.95 6.62 10.94
CA SER A 277 13.44 5.72 11.99
C SER A 277 13.31 4.26 11.53
N HIS A 278 13.13 4.04 10.23
CA HIS A 278 13.01 2.72 9.59
C HIS A 278 14.23 2.32 8.77
N GLU A 279 15.37 3.03 8.92
CA GLU A 279 16.53 2.84 8.03
C GLU A 279 17.04 1.40 8.04
N GLY A 280 17.08 0.76 9.21
CA GLY A 280 17.48 -0.65 9.33
C GLY A 280 16.66 -1.57 8.43
N THR A 281 15.34 -1.51 8.52
CA THR A 281 14.42 -2.39 7.76
C THR A 281 14.30 -2.00 6.30
N ILE A 282 14.50 -0.72 5.97
CA ILE A 282 14.63 -0.23 4.59
C ILE A 282 15.89 -0.79 3.92
N LEU A 283 17.01 -0.78 4.64
CA LEU A 283 18.29 -1.26 4.12
C LEU A 283 18.30 -2.78 3.88
N ASN A 284 17.50 -3.54 4.64
CA ASN A 284 17.30 -4.98 4.45
C ASN A 284 16.64 -5.34 3.10
N TYR A 285 15.99 -4.37 2.45
CA TYR A 285 15.44 -4.57 1.09
C TYR A 285 16.53 -4.85 0.05
N PHE A 286 17.72 -4.25 0.16
CA PHE A 286 18.67 -4.22 -0.97
C PHE A 286 19.30 -5.56 -1.34
N PRO A 287 19.73 -6.41 -0.39
CA PRO A 287 20.31 -7.73 -0.72
C PRO A 287 19.32 -8.67 -1.42
N GLY A 288 18.07 -8.74 -0.94
CA GLY A 288 17.06 -9.70 -1.41
C GLY A 288 16.02 -9.14 -2.39
N ARG A 289 15.86 -7.81 -2.44
CA ARG A 289 14.80 -7.08 -3.17
C ARG A 289 13.40 -7.63 -2.95
N SER A 290 13.15 -8.14 -1.74
CA SER A 290 11.88 -8.70 -1.34
C SER A 290 10.82 -7.60 -1.25
N THR A 291 9.61 -7.88 -1.71
CA THR A 291 8.50 -6.90 -1.76
C THR A 291 7.25 -7.49 -1.15
N ASN A 292 6.31 -6.63 -0.75
CA ASN A 292 5.03 -7.06 -0.21
C ASN A 292 4.00 -7.46 -1.30
N ALA A 293 4.43 -7.59 -2.56
CA ALA A 293 3.57 -7.86 -3.70
C ALA A 293 2.70 -9.14 -3.55
N SER A 294 3.18 -10.16 -2.82
CA SER A 294 2.37 -11.35 -2.55
C SER A 294 1.20 -11.06 -1.61
N ALA A 295 1.41 -10.24 -0.57
CA ALA A 295 0.37 -9.80 0.33
C ALA A 295 -0.64 -8.91 -0.41
N GLU A 296 -0.16 -7.95 -1.19
CA GLU A 296 -1.00 -7.09 -2.05
C GLU A 296 -1.84 -7.91 -3.04
N SER A 297 -1.23 -8.93 -3.66
CA SER A 297 -1.92 -9.83 -4.59
C SER A 297 -3.05 -10.59 -3.89
N PHE A 298 -2.78 -11.14 -2.70
CA PHE A 298 -3.80 -11.83 -1.93
C PHE A 298 -4.90 -10.87 -1.44
N ASN A 299 -4.54 -9.68 -0.94
CA ASN A 299 -5.48 -8.63 -0.56
C ASN A 299 -6.37 -8.20 -1.73
N SER A 300 -5.81 -8.14 -2.94
CA SER A 300 -6.57 -7.87 -4.16
C SER A 300 -7.56 -9.00 -4.49
N LYS A 301 -7.19 -10.27 -4.27
CA LYS A 301 -8.11 -11.41 -4.42
C LYS A 301 -9.25 -11.39 -3.39
N LEU A 302 -8.96 -11.03 -2.14
CA LEU A 302 -9.98 -10.84 -1.10
C LEU A 302 -10.96 -9.73 -1.48
N LYS A 303 -10.45 -8.58 -1.96
CA LYS A 303 -11.26 -7.47 -2.47
C LYS A 303 -12.11 -7.91 -3.67
N GLY A 304 -11.53 -8.66 -4.60
CA GLY A 304 -12.23 -9.22 -5.76
C GLY A 304 -13.33 -10.19 -5.37
N PHE A 305 -13.07 -11.12 -4.45
CA PHE A 305 -14.06 -12.07 -3.96
C PHE A 305 -15.22 -11.35 -3.27
N ARG A 306 -14.93 -10.37 -2.41
CA ARG A 306 -15.95 -9.53 -1.79
C ARG A 306 -16.84 -8.81 -2.81
N ALA A 307 -16.23 -8.23 -3.85
CA ALA A 307 -16.96 -7.54 -4.92
C ALA A 307 -17.85 -8.53 -5.69
N LEU A 308 -17.35 -9.74 -5.93
CA LEU A 308 -18.06 -10.81 -6.64
C LEU A 308 -19.33 -11.25 -5.89
N VAL A 309 -19.28 -11.37 -4.56
CA VAL A 309 -20.44 -11.73 -3.72
C VAL A 309 -21.31 -10.52 -3.34
N ARG A 310 -21.03 -9.32 -3.88
CA ARG A 310 -21.76 -8.06 -3.63
C ARG A 310 -21.82 -7.66 -2.15
N GLY A 311 -20.69 -7.82 -1.46
CA GLY A 311 -20.57 -7.52 -0.03
C GLY A 311 -20.79 -8.75 0.85
N VAL A 312 -20.37 -8.63 2.11
CA VAL A 312 -20.36 -9.74 3.08
C VAL A 312 -21.56 -9.58 4.02
N THR A 313 -22.58 -10.40 3.83
CA THR A 313 -23.75 -10.47 4.73
C THR A 313 -23.56 -11.46 5.87
N ASP A 314 -22.80 -12.52 5.63
CA ASP A 314 -22.48 -13.58 6.58
C ASP A 314 -20.96 -13.73 6.68
N LEU A 315 -20.37 -13.06 7.68
CA LEU A 315 -18.93 -13.00 7.85
C LEU A 315 -18.30 -14.38 8.08
N LYS A 316 -18.89 -15.20 8.96
CA LYS A 316 -18.36 -16.53 9.27
C LYS A 316 -18.33 -17.42 8.03
N PHE A 317 -19.41 -17.41 7.24
CA PHE A 317 -19.47 -18.20 6.02
C PHE A 317 -18.53 -17.66 4.93
N PHE A 318 -18.32 -16.35 4.86
CA PHE A 318 -17.35 -15.74 3.94
C PHE A 318 -15.90 -16.15 4.30
N LEU A 319 -15.55 -16.08 5.59
CA LEU A 319 -14.26 -16.49 6.12
C LEU A 319 -13.99 -17.99 5.91
N PHE A 320 -15.00 -18.83 6.11
CA PHE A 320 -14.93 -20.25 5.75
C PHE A 320 -14.60 -20.48 4.28
N ARG A 321 -15.24 -19.74 3.37
CA ARG A 321 -14.96 -19.87 1.93
C ARG A 321 -13.55 -19.40 1.58
N ILE A 322 -13.05 -18.35 2.22
CA ILE A 322 -11.65 -17.93 2.10
C ILE A 322 -10.73 -19.07 2.54
N ALA A 323 -10.97 -19.66 3.72
CA ALA A 323 -10.20 -20.78 4.24
C ALA A 323 -10.22 -21.98 3.29
N LYS A 324 -11.37 -22.28 2.68
CA LYS A 324 -11.51 -23.42 1.76
C LYS A 324 -10.80 -23.21 0.41
N ILE A 325 -10.88 -22.01 -0.14
CA ILE A 325 -10.31 -21.68 -1.45
C ILE A 325 -8.80 -21.47 -1.36
N TYR A 326 -8.36 -20.77 -0.31
CA TYR A 326 -6.99 -20.28 -0.21
C TYR A 326 -6.17 -20.90 0.91
N GLY A 327 -6.79 -21.43 1.97
CA GLY A 327 -6.10 -22.00 3.14
C GLY A 327 -5.38 -23.33 2.89
#